data_AF-A0A5N0EAE4-F1
#
_entry.id   AF-A0A5N0EAE4-F1
#
_cell.length_a   1.000
_cell.length_b   1.000
_cell.length_c   1.000
_cell.angle_alpha   90.00
_cell.angle_beta   90.00
_cell.angle_gamma   90.00
#
_symmetry.space_group_name_H-M   'P 1'
#
loop_
_entity.id
_entity.type
_entity.pdbx_description
1 polymer ?
#
loop_
_entity_poly.entity_id
_entity_poly.type
_entity_poly.pdbx_seq_one_letter_code
_entity_poly.pdbx_strand_id
1 'polypeptide(L)'
;MAHRYDLTEMDRFVTDLDGYIQRLEGMRADVGQSAADVKPHFIGAGGDGFDAAHAEWQAEWGGHLDQLRALRKQVHTAHANYAEAERLNREMFGFAG
;
A
#
# COMPACT_ATOMS: atom_id res chain seq x y z
N MET A 1 -3.74 31.90 9.70
CA MET A 1 -3.13 31.25 8.52
C MET A 1 -3.92 29.98 8.27
N ALA A 2 -4.69 29.91 7.19
CA ALA A 2 -5.38 28.66 6.84
C ALA A 2 -4.34 27.68 6.28
N HIS A 3 -4.18 26.52 6.91
CA HIS A 3 -3.43 25.42 6.28
C HIS A 3 -4.23 24.94 5.08
N ARG A 4 -3.81 25.32 3.88
CA ARG A 4 -4.32 24.75 2.64
C ARG A 4 -3.56 23.47 2.38
N TYR A 5 -4.22 22.33 2.47
CA TYR A 5 -3.66 21.06 2.06
C TYR A 5 -3.61 21.02 0.53
N ASP A 6 -2.52 20.49 -0.02
CA ASP A 6 -2.39 20.31 -1.46
C ASP A 6 -3.09 19.00 -1.86
N LEU A 7 -4.36 19.12 -2.24
CA LEU A 7 -5.20 18.00 -2.65
C LEU A 7 -4.62 17.26 -3.86
N THR A 8 -4.00 17.99 -4.79
CA THR A 8 -3.36 17.41 -5.97
C THR A 8 -2.16 16.53 -5.60
N GLU A 9 -1.32 16.99 -4.67
CA GLU A 9 -0.21 16.18 -4.17
C GLU A 9 -0.68 14.96 -3.37
N MET A 10 -1.81 15.05 -2.66
CA MET A 10 -2.41 13.88 -1.99
C MET A 10 -2.90 12.83 -3.00
N ASP A 11 -3.55 13.24 -4.09
CA ASP A 11 -3.99 12.32 -5.17
C ASP A 11 -2.80 11.68 -5.88
N ARG A 12 -1.74 12.46 -6.12
CA ARG A 12 -0.48 11.94 -6.68
C ARG A 12 0.14 10.90 -5.76
N PHE A 13 0.23 11.20 -4.46
CA PHE A 13 0.77 10.27 -3.47
C PHE A 13 -0.03 8.95 -3.43
N VAL A 14 -1.37 9.01 -3.47
CA VAL A 14 -2.21 7.81 -3.51
C VAL A 14 -1.93 6.99 -4.78
N THR A 15 -1.80 7.64 -5.93
CA THR A 15 -1.47 6.99 -7.21
C THR A 15 -0.12 6.30 -7.17
N ASP A 16 0.91 7.00 -6.68
CA ASP A 16 2.27 6.45 -6.54
C ASP A 16 2.26 5.25 -5.58
N LEU A 17 1.53 5.36 -4.47
CA LEU A 17 1.40 4.29 -3.49
C LEU A 17 0.67 3.06 -4.06
N ASP A 18 -0.39 3.25 -4.85
CA ASP A 18 -1.07 2.14 -5.57
C ASP A 18 -0.10 1.42 -6.51
N GLY A 19 0.74 2.17 -7.25
CA GLY A 19 1.78 1.61 -8.12
C GLY A 19 2.86 0.82 -7.35
N TYR A 20 3.29 1.31 -6.19
CA TYR A 20 4.23 0.59 -5.35
C TYR A 20 3.64 -0.69 -4.76
N ILE A 21 2.40 -0.65 -4.27
CA ILE A 21 1.69 -1.83 -3.75
C ILE A 21 1.63 -2.91 -4.84
N GLN A 22 1.20 -2.56 -6.06
CA GLN A 22 1.12 -3.50 -7.17
C GLN A 22 2.49 -4.12 -7.50
N ARG A 23 3.55 -3.31 -7.52
CA ARG A 23 4.90 -3.80 -7.79
C ARG A 23 5.40 -4.77 -6.72
N LEU A 24 5.16 -4.46 -5.45
CA LEU A 24 5.56 -5.29 -4.31
C LEU A 24 4.76 -6.61 -4.27
N GLU A 25 3.48 -6.58 -4.63
CA GLU A 25 2.67 -7.80 -4.81
C GLU A 25 3.23 -8.70 -5.91
N GLY A 26 3.63 -8.12 -7.04
CA GLY A 26 4.31 -8.85 -8.11
C GLY A 26 5.58 -9.52 -7.63
N MET A 27 6.46 -8.76 -6.95
CA MET A 27 7.71 -9.31 -6.39
C MET A 27 7.46 -10.44 -5.39
N ARG A 28 6.43 -10.31 -4.54
CA ARG A 28 6.04 -11.34 -3.58
C ARG A 28 5.57 -12.61 -4.27
N ALA A 29 4.80 -12.49 -5.35
CA ALA A 29 4.38 -13.61 -6.17
C ALA A 29 5.57 -14.27 -6.89
N ASP A 30 6.50 -13.49 -7.44
CA ASP A 30 7.70 -13.99 -8.12
C ASP A 30 8.60 -14.79 -7.16
N VAL A 31 8.76 -14.33 -5.91
CA VAL A 31 9.47 -15.08 -4.86
C VAL A 31 8.72 -16.38 -4.54
N GLY A 32 7.39 -16.35 -4.47
CA GLY A 32 6.57 -17.54 -4.25
C GLY A 32 6.77 -18.59 -5.36
N GLN A 33 6.80 -18.16 -6.61
CA GLN A 33 7.07 -19.05 -7.75
C GLN A 33 8.50 -19.60 -7.70
N SER A 34 9.49 -18.72 -7.45
CA SER A 34 10.89 -19.13 -7.32
C SER A 34 11.07 -20.14 -6.20
N ALA A 35 10.36 -19.97 -5.08
CA ALA A 35 10.39 -20.89 -3.95
C ALA A 35 9.79 -22.26 -4.32
N ALA A 36 8.67 -22.27 -5.05
CA ALA A 36 8.07 -23.49 -5.57
C ALA A 36 9.00 -24.23 -6.54
N ASP A 37 9.76 -23.50 -7.35
CA ASP A 37 10.69 -24.09 -8.33
C ASP A 37 11.92 -24.71 -7.65
N VAL A 38 12.43 -24.11 -6.57
CA VAL A 38 13.62 -24.64 -5.87
C VAL A 38 13.29 -25.70 -4.81
N LYS A 39 12.09 -25.68 -4.25
CA LYS A 39 11.64 -26.60 -3.19
C LYS A 39 11.93 -28.08 -3.48
N PRO A 40 11.68 -28.62 -4.69
CA PRO A 40 11.94 -30.03 -5.00
C PRO A 40 13.41 -30.47 -4.83
N HIS A 41 14.34 -29.53 -4.76
CA HIS A 41 15.77 -29.80 -4.56
C HIS A 41 16.17 -29.89 -3.08
N PHE A 42 15.28 -29.55 -2.15
CA PHE A 42 15.50 -29.68 -0.72
C PHE A 42 14.90 -30.98 -0.17
N ILE A 43 15.67 -31.70 0.65
CA ILE A 43 15.27 -32.99 1.23
C ILE A 43 15.44 -32.95 2.75
N GLY A 44 14.56 -33.65 3.47
CA GLY A 44 14.62 -33.79 4.92
C GLY A 44 14.51 -32.44 5.63
N ALA A 45 15.22 -32.29 6.76
CA ALA A 45 15.12 -31.10 7.61
C ALA A 45 15.45 -29.77 6.88
N GLY A 46 16.26 -29.81 5.81
CA GLY A 46 16.53 -28.63 5.00
C GLY A 46 15.31 -28.17 4.19
N GLY A 47 14.47 -29.11 3.75
CA GLY A 47 13.20 -28.81 3.10
C GLY A 47 12.19 -28.21 4.09
N ASP A 48 12.07 -28.79 5.28
CA ASP A 48 11.14 -28.30 6.30
C ASP A 48 11.52 -26.89 6.76
N GLY A 49 12.83 -26.65 6.96
CA GLY A 49 13.35 -25.32 7.30
C GLY A 49 13.12 -24.30 6.18
N PHE A 50 13.25 -24.70 4.91
CA PHE A 50 12.93 -23.85 3.77
C PHE A 50 11.44 -23.46 3.74
N ASP A 51 10.52 -24.42 3.95
CA ASP A 51 9.09 -24.12 3.96
C ASP A 51 8.71 -23.17 5.09
N ALA A 52 9.25 -23.40 6.29
CA ALA A 52 9.02 -22.54 7.43
C ALA A 52 9.50 -21.11 7.17
N ALA A 53 10.75 -20.94 6.70
CA ALA A 53 11.31 -19.64 6.39
C ALA A 53 10.57 -18.93 5.26
N HIS A 54 10.18 -19.65 4.20
CA HIS A 54 9.39 -19.09 3.10
C HIS A 54 7.99 -18.66 3.56
N ALA A 55 7.31 -19.49 4.38
CA ALA A 55 5.99 -19.16 4.92
C ALA A 55 6.03 -17.94 5.83
N GLU A 56 7.04 -17.84 6.70
CA GLU A 56 7.29 -16.68 7.57
C GLU A 56 7.50 -15.41 6.74
N TRP A 57 8.40 -15.46 5.76
CA TRP A 57 8.65 -14.35 4.84
C TRP A 57 7.38 -13.91 4.09
N GLN A 58 6.59 -14.86 3.59
CA GLN A 58 5.33 -14.58 2.90
C GLN A 58 4.30 -13.91 3.83
N ALA A 59 4.24 -14.30 5.09
CA ALA A 59 3.33 -13.74 6.07
C ALA A 59 3.73 -12.31 6.45
N GLU A 60 5.01 -12.08 6.75
CA GLU A 60 5.55 -10.76 7.09
C GLU A 60 5.34 -9.75 5.94
N TRP A 61 5.67 -10.16 4.71
CA TRP A 61 5.44 -9.33 3.53
C TRP A 61 3.96 -9.05 3.26
N GLY A 62 3.08 -10.02 3.52
CA GLY A 62 1.64 -9.80 3.50
C GLY A 62 1.23 -8.68 4.47
N GLY A 63 1.75 -8.71 5.70
CA GLY A 63 1.50 -7.69 6.71
C GLY A 63 1.98 -6.29 6.29
N HIS A 64 3.14 -6.19 5.65
CA HIS A 64 3.64 -4.91 5.13
C HIS A 64 2.76 -4.35 4.00
N LEU A 65 2.29 -5.20 3.10
CA LEU A 65 1.34 -4.79 2.05
C LEU A 65 0.02 -4.28 2.66
N ASP A 66 -0.48 -4.94 3.70
CA ASP A 66 -1.69 -4.51 4.40
C ASP A 66 -1.50 -3.14 5.09
N GLN A 67 -0.33 -2.88 5.67
CA GLN A 67 0.02 -1.58 6.24
C GLN A 67 0.03 -0.47 5.17
N LEU A 68 0.59 -0.73 3.99
CA LEU A 68 0.60 0.22 2.87
C LEU A 68 -0.82 0.50 2.36
N ARG A 69 -1.66 -0.54 2.23
CA ARG A 69 -3.08 -0.40 1.85
C ARG A 69 -3.86 0.41 2.89
N ALA A 70 -3.57 0.21 4.19
CA ALA A 70 -4.16 0.99 5.26
C ALA A 70 -3.76 2.48 5.18
N LEU A 71 -2.48 2.77 4.95
CA LEU A 71 -1.99 4.14 4.74
C LEU A 71 -2.67 4.80 3.54
N ARG A 72 -2.74 4.09 2.41
CA ARG A 72 -3.44 4.54 1.20
C ARG A 72 -4.88 4.93 1.48
N LYS A 73 -5.61 4.09 2.23
CA LYS A 73 -6.99 4.38 2.65
C LYS A 73 -7.06 5.62 3.53
N GLN A 74 -6.15 5.78 4.50
CA GLN A 74 -6.11 6.94 5.39
C GLN A 74 -5.90 8.24 4.62
N VAL A 75 -4.94 8.28 3.68
CA VAL A 75 -4.67 9.47 2.87
C VAL A 75 -5.86 9.81 1.98
N HIS A 76 -6.48 8.82 1.33
CA HIS A 76 -7.68 9.02 0.53
C HIS A 76 -8.85 9.58 1.36
N THR A 77 -9.07 9.06 2.58
CA THR A 77 -10.09 9.59 3.50
C THR A 77 -9.78 11.03 3.92
N ALA A 78 -8.52 11.34 4.24
CA ALA A 78 -8.11 12.70 4.58
C ALA A 78 -8.34 13.66 3.40
N HIS A 79 -7.99 13.25 2.18
CA HIS A 79 -8.24 14.01 0.97
C HIS A 79 -9.73 14.36 0.81
N ALA A 80 -10.61 13.35 0.92
CA ALA A 80 -12.06 13.56 0.82
C ALA A 80 -12.59 14.55 1.88
N ASN A 81 -12.10 14.45 3.11
CA ASN A 81 -12.48 15.36 4.19
C ASN A 81 -12.05 16.81 3.91
N TYR A 82 -10.83 17.01 3.40
CA TYR A 82 -10.33 18.35 3.07
C TYR A 82 -11.03 18.94 1.85
N ALA A 83 -11.27 18.15 0.81
CA ALA A 83 -12.03 18.57 -0.36
C ALA A 83 -13.46 19.02 0.01
N GLU A 84 -14.12 18.28 0.90
CA GLU A 84 -15.46 18.63 1.39
C GLU A 84 -15.43 19.91 2.24
N ALA A 85 -14.43 20.08 3.11
CA ALA A 85 -14.25 21.31 3.87
C ALA A 85 -14.02 22.53 2.96
N GLU A 86 -13.23 22.39 1.89
CA GLU A 86 -13.04 23.45 0.91
C GLU A 86 -14.32 23.78 0.13
N ARG A 87 -15.14 22.77 -0.19
CA ARG A 87 -16.44 22.98 -0.83
C ARG A 87 -17.38 23.76 0.08
N LEU A 88 -17.55 23.32 1.33
CA LEU A 88 -18.41 23.97 2.31
C LEU A 88 -17.96 25.40 2.64
N ASN A 89 -16.65 25.64 2.73
CA ASN A 89 -16.11 26.98 2.95
C ASN A 89 -16.40 27.90 1.75
N ARG A 90 -16.30 27.40 0.51
CA ARG A 90 -16.68 28.17 -0.68
C ARG A 90 -18.17 28.52 -0.70
N GLU A 91 -19.02 27.59 -0.29
CA GLU A 91 -20.48 27.79 -0.22
C GLU A 91 -20.88 28.77 0.88
N MET A 92 -20.31 28.66 2.08
CA MET A 92 -20.65 29.54 3.21
C MET A 92 -20.12 30.96 3.04
N PHE A 93 -18.92 31.13 2.49
CA PHE A 93 -18.23 32.43 2.44
C PHE A 93 -18.25 33.09 1.06
N GLY A 94 -18.90 32.47 0.06
CA GLY A 94 -19.14 33.09 -1.25
C GLY A 94 -17.88 33.41 -2.04
N PHE A 95 -16.76 32.72 -1.79
CA PHE A 95 -15.55 32.86 -2.59
C PHE A 95 -15.76 32.22 -3.97
N ALA A 96 -16.42 32.96 -4.85
CA ALA A 96 -16.32 32.79 -6.29
C ALA A 96 -14.93 33.27 -6.72
N GLY A 97 -14.08 32.34 -7.15
CA GLY A 97 -12.80 32.60 -7.80
C GLY A 97 -12.61 31.60 -8.90
#